data_AF-A0A7L1LYV7-F1
#
_entry.id   AF-A0A7L1LYV7-F1
#
_cell.length_a   1.000
_cell.length_b   1.000
_cell.length_c   1.000
_cell.angle_alpha   90.00
_cell.angle_beta   90.00
_cell.angle_gamma   90.00
#
_symmetry.space_group_name_H-M   'P 1'
#
loop_
_entity.id
_entity.type
_entity.pdbx_description
1 polymer ?
#
loop_
_entity_poly.entity_id
_entity_poly.type
_entity_poly.pdbx_seq_one_letter_code
_entity_poly.pdbx_strand_id
1 'polypeptide(L)'
;WDLPALAFLVEVLELPDLREWSDNALEIISRCLQSTSKEKRRLALRGLVVLSKDPSLAKGIRSLTQSLMSLLQDADADGEVVASILCVFLNELQDRATLISSPTALQLAEALQPLFDNDSSRVQLLSIRLFRDVMELVIDNGKKALKTHVHQSLLPLLLHCQDE
;
A
#
# COMPACT_ATOMS: atom_id res chain seq x y z
N TRP A 1 -5.17 -12.88 19.27
CA TRP A 1 -6.56 -12.80 18.76
C TRP A 1 -6.93 -14.06 18.05
N ASP A 2 -8.16 -14.50 18.26
CA ASP A 2 -8.77 -15.60 17.51
C ASP A 2 -9.18 -15.11 16.11
N LEU A 3 -9.14 -16.00 15.11
CA LEU A 3 -9.38 -15.66 13.71
C LEU A 3 -10.82 -15.16 13.45
N PRO A 4 -11.89 -15.78 14.02
CA PRO A 4 -13.26 -15.31 13.85
C PRO A 4 -13.50 -13.92 14.47
N ALA A 5 -12.87 -13.62 15.61
CA ALA A 5 -12.97 -12.32 16.24
C ALA A 5 -12.34 -11.21 15.37
N LEU A 6 -11.20 -11.50 14.74
CA LEU A 6 -10.57 -10.58 13.80
C LEU A 6 -11.43 -10.39 12.54
N ALA A 7 -12.02 -11.46 12.01
CA ALA A 7 -12.93 -11.37 10.86
C ALA A 7 -14.13 -10.48 11.20
N PHE A 8 -14.78 -10.71 12.34
CA PHE A 8 -15.88 -9.88 12.83
C PHE A 8 -15.48 -8.40 12.94
N LEU A 9 -14.32 -8.11 13.55
CA LEU A 9 -13.82 -6.74 13.65
C LEU A 9 -13.70 -6.08 12.27
N VAL A 10 -13.11 -6.78 11.29
CA VAL A 10 -12.91 -6.25 9.94
C VAL A 10 -14.22 -5.95 9.23
N GLU A 11 -15.25 -6.81 9.35
CA GLU A 11 -16.57 -6.54 8.78
C GLU A 11 -17.22 -5.32 9.41
N VAL A 12 -17.10 -5.21 10.73
CA VAL A 12 -17.72 -4.13 11.50
C VAL A 12 -17.06 -2.78 11.18
N LEU A 13 -15.77 -2.75 10.85
CA LEU A 13 -15.07 -1.52 10.42
C LEU A 13 -15.63 -0.90 9.14
N GLU A 14 -16.32 -1.65 8.30
CA GLU A 14 -16.96 -1.10 7.10
C GLU A 14 -18.21 -0.26 7.42
N LEU A 15 -18.70 -0.32 8.67
CA LEU A 15 -19.86 0.45 9.12
C LEU A 15 -19.48 1.91 9.45
N PRO A 16 -20.25 2.91 9.01
CA PRO A 16 -19.89 4.33 9.14
C PRO A 16 -19.75 4.86 10.58
N ASP A 17 -20.44 4.25 11.55
CA ASP A 17 -20.67 4.83 12.89
C ASP A 17 -19.60 4.46 13.94
N LEU A 18 -18.48 3.85 13.54
CA LEU A 18 -17.53 3.25 14.49
C LEU A 18 -16.19 3.98 14.60
N ARG A 19 -16.17 5.29 14.30
CA ARG A 19 -14.97 6.14 14.47
C ARG A 19 -14.42 6.12 15.89
N GLU A 20 -15.26 5.97 16.92
CA GLU A 20 -14.79 5.92 18.32
C GLU A 20 -13.87 4.72 18.62
N TRP A 21 -13.90 3.70 17.76
CA TRP A 21 -13.16 2.44 17.94
C TRP A 21 -11.97 2.33 16.99
N SER A 22 -11.75 3.34 16.14
CA SER A 22 -10.80 3.29 15.03
C SER A 22 -9.35 3.17 15.50
N ASP A 23 -8.98 3.88 16.57
CA ASP A 23 -7.65 3.81 17.18
C ASP A 23 -7.37 2.43 17.78
N ASN A 24 -8.32 1.89 18.54
CA ASN A 24 -8.21 0.54 19.13
C ASN A 24 -8.14 -0.53 18.03
N ALA A 25 -8.95 -0.37 16.98
CA ALA A 25 -8.95 -1.27 15.85
C ALA A 25 -7.61 -1.22 15.10
N LEU A 26 -7.03 -0.04 14.92
CA LEU A 26 -5.72 0.12 14.29
C LEU A 26 -4.62 -0.60 15.09
N GLU A 27 -4.64 -0.50 16.42
CA GLU A 27 -3.69 -1.21 17.28
C GLU A 27 -3.80 -2.74 17.12
N ILE A 28 -5.04 -3.26 17.14
CA ILE A 28 -5.30 -4.70 16.94
C ILE A 28 -4.83 -5.15 15.56
N ILE A 29 -5.17 -4.40 14.52
CA ILE A 29 -4.79 -4.67 13.13
C ILE A 29 -3.28 -4.65 12.95
N SER A 30 -2.60 -3.63 13.49
CA SER A 30 -1.13 -3.49 13.45
C SER A 30 -0.44 -4.73 14.03
N ARG A 31 -0.90 -5.21 15.19
CA ARG A 31 -0.38 -6.44 15.80
C ARG A 31 -0.68 -7.69 14.97
N CYS A 32 -1.86 -7.76 14.34
CA CYS A 32 -2.22 -8.91 13.49
C CYS A 32 -1.45 -8.93 12.16
N LEU A 33 -1.03 -7.76 11.66
CA LEU A 33 -0.18 -7.62 10.48
C LEU A 33 1.21 -8.28 10.69
N GLN A 34 1.71 -8.27 11.92
CA GLN A 34 2.98 -8.91 12.31
C GLN A 34 2.83 -10.40 12.65
N SER A 35 1.64 -10.99 12.50
CA SER A 35 1.40 -12.39 12.82
C SER A 35 2.07 -13.34 11.82
N THR A 36 2.55 -14.50 12.29
CA THR A 36 3.00 -15.59 11.42
C THR A 36 1.87 -16.22 10.60
N SER A 37 0.61 -16.09 11.05
CA SER A 37 -0.57 -16.59 10.33
C SER A 37 -0.89 -15.74 9.10
N LYS A 38 -0.78 -16.33 7.90
CA LYS A 38 -1.13 -15.68 6.62
C LYS A 38 -2.58 -15.18 6.60
N GLU A 39 -3.51 -15.93 7.19
CA GLU A 39 -4.93 -15.56 7.26
C GLU A 39 -5.16 -14.33 8.14
N LYS A 40 -4.50 -14.25 9.30
CA LYS A 40 -4.60 -13.07 10.17
C LYS A 40 -4.00 -11.84 9.50
N ARG A 41 -2.87 -11.99 8.78
CA ARG A 41 -2.29 -10.89 8.01
C ARG A 41 -3.23 -10.41 6.90
N ARG A 42 -3.87 -11.32 6.17
CA ARG A 42 -4.87 -10.98 5.14
C ARG A 42 -6.06 -10.19 5.71
N LEU A 43 -6.64 -10.68 6.80
CA LEU A 43 -7.74 -9.97 7.47
C LEU A 43 -7.30 -8.61 7.99
N ALA A 44 -6.12 -8.54 8.62
CA ALA A 44 -5.55 -7.27 9.09
C ALA A 44 -5.38 -6.26 7.95
N LEU A 45 -4.83 -6.69 6.80
CA LEU A 45 -4.68 -5.83 5.62
C LEU A 45 -6.02 -5.33 5.08
N ARG A 46 -7.05 -6.19 5.04
CA ARG A 46 -8.39 -5.75 4.63
C ARG A 46 -8.94 -4.67 5.57
N GLY A 47 -8.83 -4.87 6.89
CA GLY A 47 -9.20 -3.84 7.87
C GLY A 47 -8.37 -2.56 7.70
N LEU A 48 -7.07 -2.68 7.41
CA LEU A 48 -6.18 -1.55 7.21
C LEU A 48 -6.54 -0.72 5.97
N VAL A 49 -7.02 -1.35 4.90
CA VAL A 49 -7.55 -0.65 3.70
C VAL A 49 -8.75 0.21 4.07
N VAL A 50 -9.60 -0.22 5.01
CA VAL A 50 -10.72 0.59 5.49
C VAL A 50 -10.23 1.75 6.34
N LEU A 51 -9.37 1.46 7.33
CA LEU A 51 -8.84 2.46 8.26
C LEU A 51 -8.01 3.54 7.58
N SER A 52 -7.25 3.19 6.53
CA SER A 52 -6.42 4.15 5.78
C SER A 52 -7.20 5.24 5.04
N LYS A 53 -8.52 5.08 4.89
CA LYS A 53 -9.39 6.12 4.32
C LYS A 53 -9.74 7.22 5.32
N ASP A 54 -9.52 7.01 6.62
CA ASP A 54 -9.78 8.01 7.64
C ASP A 54 -8.53 8.86 7.90
N PRO A 55 -8.54 10.17 7.55
CA PRO A 55 -7.40 11.05 7.77
C PRO A 55 -6.97 11.15 9.24
N SER A 56 -7.88 10.90 10.19
CA SER A 56 -7.57 10.90 11.63
C SER A 56 -6.50 9.86 11.99
N LEU A 57 -6.44 8.76 11.24
CA LEU A 57 -5.52 7.65 11.47
C LEU A 57 -4.22 7.75 10.66
N ALA A 58 -4.06 8.75 9.80
CA ALA A 58 -2.93 8.86 8.87
C ALA A 58 -1.56 8.75 9.56
N LYS A 59 -1.41 9.32 10.76
CA LYS A 59 -0.16 9.18 11.53
C LYS A 59 0.13 7.73 11.93
N GLY A 60 -0.91 7.00 12.34
CA GLY A 60 -0.82 5.60 12.73
C GLY A 60 -0.55 4.70 11.52
N ILE A 61 -1.25 4.92 10.40
CA ILE A 61 -1.02 4.18 9.15
C ILE A 61 0.40 4.43 8.63
N ARG A 62 0.87 5.68 8.60
CA ARG A 62 2.25 6.02 8.21
C ARG A 62 3.30 5.31 9.04
N SER A 63 3.05 5.06 10.33
CA SER A 63 3.98 4.31 11.19
C SER A 63 4.20 2.86 10.73
N LEU A 64 3.26 2.32 9.92
CA LEU A 64 3.32 0.96 9.36
C LEU A 64 4.02 0.88 8.00
N THR A 65 4.45 2.02 7.44
CA THR A 65 5.07 2.10 6.10
C THR A 65 6.14 1.03 5.90
N GLN A 66 7.09 0.89 6.83
CA GLN A 66 8.18 -0.08 6.67
C GLN A 66 7.71 -1.53 6.78
N SER A 67 6.73 -1.83 7.64
CA SER A 67 6.13 -3.16 7.71
C SER A 67 5.37 -3.51 6.43
N LEU A 68 4.66 -2.55 5.84
CA LEU A 68 3.96 -2.72 4.58
C LEU A 68 4.93 -2.91 3.41
N MET A 69 6.02 -2.14 3.38
CA MET A 69 7.10 -2.31 2.39
C MET A 69 7.72 -3.70 2.46
N SER A 70 8.00 -4.20 3.67
CA SER A 70 8.51 -5.56 3.85
C SER A 70 7.54 -6.62 3.36
N LEU A 71 6.23 -6.43 3.56
CA LEU A 71 5.21 -7.36 3.07
C LEU A 71 5.00 -7.29 1.56
N LEU A 72 5.20 -6.11 0.97
CA LEU A 72 5.11 -5.91 -0.47
C LEU A 72 6.23 -6.65 -1.22
N GLN A 73 7.40 -6.78 -0.58
CA GLN A 73 8.58 -7.46 -1.10
C GLN A 73 8.64 -8.96 -0.72
N ASP A 74 7.62 -9.47 -0.02
CA ASP A 74 7.53 -10.90 0.30
C ASP A 74 7.23 -11.69 -0.98
N ALA A 75 8.17 -12.56 -1.40
CA ALA A 75 8.06 -13.36 -2.61
C ALA A 75 6.85 -14.33 -2.58
N ASP A 76 6.35 -14.66 -1.39
CA ASP A 76 5.19 -15.53 -1.19
C ASP A 76 3.87 -14.73 -1.04
N ALA A 77 3.89 -13.41 -1.27
CA ALA A 77 2.70 -12.58 -1.19
C ALA A 77 1.73 -12.88 -2.34
N ASP A 78 0.51 -13.23 -1.96
CA ASP A 78 -0.60 -13.39 -2.90
C ASP A 78 -1.01 -12.04 -3.51
N GLY A 79 -1.56 -12.04 -4.73
CA GLY A 79 -1.94 -10.83 -5.47
C GLY A 79 -2.92 -9.94 -4.71
N GLU A 80 -3.85 -10.52 -3.93
CA GLU A 80 -4.78 -9.75 -3.10
C GLU A 80 -4.10 -9.08 -1.89
N VAL A 81 -3.05 -9.70 -1.34
CA VAL A 81 -2.22 -9.10 -0.28
C VAL A 81 -1.49 -7.89 -0.83
N VAL A 82 -0.85 -8.06 -1.99
CA VAL A 82 -0.15 -6.98 -2.71
C VAL A 82 -1.12 -5.85 -3.03
N ALA A 83 -2.27 -6.15 -3.63
CA ALA A 83 -3.29 -5.16 -3.95
C ALA A 83 -3.79 -4.38 -2.72
N SER A 84 -3.98 -5.07 -1.59
CA SER A 84 -4.39 -4.42 -0.33
C SER A 84 -3.34 -3.43 0.17
N ILE A 85 -2.05 -3.80 0.13
CA ILE A 85 -0.96 -2.92 0.53
C ILE A 85 -0.90 -1.68 -0.38
N LEU A 86 -1.03 -1.87 -1.70
CA LEU A 86 -1.07 -0.77 -2.67
C LEU A 86 -2.26 0.18 -2.41
N CYS A 87 -3.44 -0.36 -2.07
CA CYS A 87 -4.60 0.44 -1.69
C CYS A 87 -4.36 1.26 -0.41
N VAL A 88 -3.68 0.71 0.60
CA VAL A 88 -3.34 1.45 1.82
C VAL A 88 -2.46 2.66 1.49
N PHE A 89 -1.41 2.48 0.68
CA PHE A 89 -0.56 3.59 0.25
C PHE A 89 -1.30 4.60 -0.61
N LEU A 90 -2.18 4.17 -1.52
CA LEU A 90 -2.99 5.09 -2.33
C LEU A 90 -3.93 5.94 -1.46
N ASN A 91 -4.54 5.36 -0.44
CA ASN A 91 -5.39 6.10 0.50
C ASN A 91 -4.56 7.09 1.33
N GLU A 92 -3.38 6.68 1.81
CA GLU A 92 -2.45 7.57 2.53
C GLU A 92 -2.02 8.78 1.69
N LEU A 93 -1.79 8.58 0.39
CA LEU A 93 -1.35 9.63 -0.54
C LEU A 93 -2.51 10.42 -1.17
N GLN A 94 -3.76 10.08 -0.83
CA GLN A 94 -4.93 10.76 -1.37
C GLN A 94 -5.00 12.23 -0.93
N ASP A 95 -4.58 12.52 0.30
CA ASP A 95 -4.42 13.88 0.80
C ASP A 95 -3.11 14.49 0.26
N ARG A 96 -3.19 15.00 -0.97
CA ARG A 96 -2.08 15.59 -1.75
C ARG A 96 -1.39 16.78 -1.07
N ALA A 97 -1.84 17.20 0.11
CA ALA A 97 -1.17 18.20 0.92
C ALA A 97 0.14 17.68 1.55
N THR A 98 0.29 16.37 1.72
CA THR A 98 1.50 15.80 2.33
C THR A 98 2.53 15.42 1.26
N LEU A 99 3.69 16.08 1.32
CA LEU A 99 4.84 15.67 0.50
C LEU A 99 5.53 14.42 1.08
N ILE A 100 6.01 13.58 0.18
CA ILE A 100 6.79 12.38 0.50
C ILE A 100 8.27 12.76 0.53
N SER A 101 8.99 12.29 1.56
CA SER A 101 10.43 12.46 1.62
C SER A 101 11.12 11.74 0.45
N SER A 102 12.20 12.31 -0.08
CA SER A 102 12.93 11.68 -1.20
C SER A 102 13.38 10.24 -0.92
N PRO A 103 13.90 9.89 0.28
CA PRO A 103 14.26 8.49 0.58
C PRO A 103 13.05 7.55 0.54
N THR A 104 11.93 7.93 1.15
CA THR A 104 10.71 7.10 1.16
C THR A 104 10.14 6.93 -0.25
N ALA A 105 10.13 8.01 -1.04
CA ALA A 105 9.64 7.98 -2.41
C ALA A 105 10.47 7.04 -3.30
N LEU A 106 11.80 7.07 -3.16
CA LEU A 106 12.70 6.16 -3.87
C LEU A 106 12.48 4.70 -3.45
N GLN A 107 12.39 4.44 -2.14
CA GLN A 107 12.14 3.09 -1.64
C GLN A 107 10.81 2.52 -2.17
N LEU A 108 9.74 3.33 -2.18
CA LEU A 108 8.46 2.96 -2.78
C LEU A 108 8.60 2.69 -4.28
N ALA A 109 9.26 3.59 -5.02
CA ALA A 109 9.46 3.43 -6.47
C ALA A 109 10.19 2.12 -6.82
N GLU A 110 11.24 1.78 -6.08
CA GLU A 110 11.99 0.53 -6.26
C GLU A 110 11.14 -0.70 -5.97
N ALA A 111 10.31 -0.67 -4.91
CA ALA A 111 9.43 -1.79 -4.59
C ALA A 111 8.26 -1.95 -5.58
N LEU A 112 7.84 -0.88 -6.24
CA LEU A 112 6.74 -0.90 -7.22
C LEU A 112 7.19 -1.34 -8.60
N GLN A 113 8.44 -1.07 -8.99
CA GLN A 113 8.98 -1.41 -10.30
C GLN A 113 8.72 -2.87 -10.75
N PRO A 114 8.98 -3.92 -9.93
CA PRO A 114 8.70 -5.29 -10.35
C PRO A 114 7.20 -5.61 -10.47
N LEU A 115 6.31 -4.79 -9.91
CA LEU A 115 4.87 -5.00 -9.95
C LEU A 115 4.22 -4.44 -11.23
N PHE A 116 4.99 -3.77 -12.09
CA PHE A 116 4.48 -3.25 -13.37
C PHE A 116 4.27 -4.34 -14.41
N ASP A 117 4.97 -5.46 -14.31
CA ASP A 117 4.83 -6.62 -15.20
C ASP A 117 4.18 -7.81 -14.45
N ASN A 118 3.36 -7.53 -13.43
CA ASN A 118 2.69 -8.56 -12.65
C ASN A 118 1.53 -9.20 -13.43
N ASP A 119 1.37 -10.52 -13.33
CA ASP A 119 0.29 -11.28 -13.99
C ASP A 119 -1.12 -10.79 -13.59
N SER A 120 -1.27 -10.21 -12.41
CA SER A 120 -2.52 -9.59 -11.97
C SER A 120 -2.63 -8.17 -12.49
N SER A 121 -3.55 -7.96 -13.44
CA SER A 121 -3.88 -6.63 -13.97
C SER A 121 -4.30 -5.64 -12.87
N ARG A 122 -4.95 -6.13 -11.81
CA ARG A 122 -5.30 -5.31 -10.63
C ARG A 122 -4.05 -4.81 -9.92
N VAL A 123 -3.06 -5.68 -9.68
CA VAL A 123 -1.78 -5.29 -9.04
C VAL A 123 -1.01 -4.32 -9.93
N GLN A 124 -0.92 -4.61 -11.23
CA GLN A 124 -0.26 -3.76 -12.22
C GLN A 124 -0.87 -2.35 -12.26
N LEU A 125 -2.19 -2.22 -12.38
CA LEU A 125 -2.84 -0.92 -12.44
C LEU A 125 -2.68 -0.12 -11.14
N LEU A 126 -2.78 -0.79 -9.97
CA LEU A 126 -2.59 -0.15 -8.68
C LEU A 126 -1.15 0.31 -8.46
N SER A 127 -0.16 -0.49 -8.87
CA SER A 127 1.26 -0.15 -8.71
C SER A 127 1.66 1.03 -9.60
N ILE A 128 1.22 1.04 -10.86
CA ILE A 128 1.44 2.17 -11.80
C ILE A 128 0.77 3.45 -11.26
N ARG A 129 -0.47 3.33 -10.76
CA ARG A 129 -1.20 4.46 -10.18
C ARG A 129 -0.46 5.04 -8.98
N LEU A 130 0.01 4.18 -8.08
CA LEU A 130 0.74 4.59 -6.89
C LEU A 130 2.09 5.22 -7.25
N PHE A 131 2.80 4.66 -8.22
CA PHE A 131 4.07 5.21 -8.69
C PHE A 131 3.91 6.64 -9.23
N ARG A 132 2.84 6.91 -10.00
CA ARG A 132 2.50 8.27 -10.42
C ARG A 132 2.29 9.20 -9.22
N ASP A 133 1.50 8.78 -8.23
CA ASP A 133 1.23 9.63 -7.05
C ASP A 133 2.52 9.89 -6.25
N VAL A 134 3.41 8.91 -6.14
CA VAL A 134 4.75 9.08 -5.54
C VAL A 134 5.60 10.10 -6.29
N MET A 135 5.57 10.08 -7.62
CA MET A 135 6.29 11.07 -8.45
C MET A 135 5.73 12.48 -8.30
N GLU A 136 4.42 12.63 -8.17
CA GLU A 136 3.76 13.92 -8.01
C GLU A 136 4.05 14.53 -6.62
N LEU A 137 4.10 13.69 -5.58
CA LEU A 137 4.18 14.11 -4.18
C LEU A 137 5.61 14.12 -3.61
N VAL A 138 6.61 13.60 -4.32
CA VAL A 138 8.00 13.70 -3.86
C VAL A 138 8.47 15.17 -3.89
N ILE A 139 9.27 15.56 -2.90
CA ILE A 139 9.96 16.86 -2.87
C ILE A 139 10.82 17.02 -4.14
N ASP A 140 10.91 18.25 -4.69
CA ASP A 140 11.54 18.52 -5.99
C ASP A 140 12.94 17.90 -6.18
N ASN A 141 13.77 17.88 -5.13
CA ASN A 141 15.09 17.24 -5.18
C ASN A 141 15.04 15.74 -5.50
N GLY A 142 13.96 15.04 -5.11
CA GLY A 142 13.74 13.62 -5.40
C GLY A 142 13.15 13.35 -6.78
N LYS A 143 12.52 14.34 -7.43
CA LYS A 143 11.89 14.18 -8.76
C LYS A 143 12.89 13.75 -9.83
N LYS A 144 14.13 14.25 -9.77
CA LYS A 144 15.17 13.90 -10.75
C LYS A 144 15.54 12.42 -10.70
N ALA A 145 15.66 11.86 -9.49
CA ALA A 145 16.00 10.45 -9.31
C ALA A 145 14.84 9.53 -9.75
N LEU A 146 13.61 9.88 -9.39
CA LEU A 146 12.42 9.12 -9.84
C LEU A 146 12.23 9.15 -11.36
N LYS A 147 12.55 10.27 -12.03
CA LYS A 147 12.53 10.32 -13.50
C LYS A 147 13.44 9.26 -14.12
N THR A 148 14.59 8.94 -13.54
CA THR A 148 15.45 7.86 -14.06
C THR A 148 14.75 6.50 -13.96
N HIS A 149 14.10 6.20 -12.83
CA HIS A 149 13.33 4.96 -12.66
C HIS A 149 12.18 4.86 -13.68
N VAL A 150 11.46 5.96 -13.94
CA VAL A 150 10.41 6.01 -14.97
C VAL A 150 10.93 5.56 -16.33
N HIS A 151 12.09 6.05 -16.75
CA HIS A 151 12.65 5.66 -18.05
C HIS A 151 13.00 4.17 -18.09
N GLN A 152 13.48 3.61 -16.98
CA GLN A 152 13.79 2.18 -16.88
C GLN A 152 12.52 1.30 -16.83
N SER A 153 11.43 1.82 -16.27
CA SER A 153 10.16 1.10 -16.11
C SER A 153 9.19 1.24 -17.29
N LEU A 154 9.13 2.40 -17.95
CA LEU A 154 8.25 2.64 -19.09
C LEU A 154 8.76 2.01 -20.38
N LEU A 155 10.09 1.90 -20.57
CA LEU A 155 10.65 1.36 -21.81
C LEU A 155 10.20 -0.10 -22.05
N PRO A 156 10.27 -1.03 -21.06
CA PRO A 156 9.78 -2.39 -21.24
C PRO A 156 8.27 -2.45 -21.50
N LEU A 157 7.46 -1.69 -20.74
CA LEU A 157 6.00 -1.65 -20.90
C LEU A 157 5.60 -1.16 -22.31
N LEU A 158 6.24 -0.11 -22.81
CA LEU A 158 5.97 0.43 -24.14
C LEU A 158 6.39 -0.52 -25.26
N LEU A 159 7.51 -1.24 -25.08
CA LEU A 159 7.95 -2.24 -26.05
C LEU A 159 7.00 -3.44 -26.08
N HIS A 160 6.46 -3.85 -24.93
CA HIS A 160 5.47 -4.94 -24.86
C HIS A 160 4.19 -4.60 -25.64
N CYS A 161 3.74 -3.35 -25.62
CA CYS A 161 2.60 -2.89 -26.43
C CYS A 161 2.88 -2.82 -27.94
N GLN A 162 4.13 -2.96 -28.39
CA GLN A 162 4.48 -2.95 -29.83
C GLN A 162 4.67 -4.35 -30.42
N ASP A 163 4.78 -5.37 -29.59
CA ASP A 163 4.92 -6.78 -29.98
C ASP A 163 3.57 -7.54 -30.02
N GLU A 164 2.46 -6.88 -29.66
CA GLU A 164 1.06 -7.34 -29.85
C GLU A 164 0.44 -6.79 -31.15
#